data_AF-A0A261F3M3-F1
#
_entry.id   AF-A0A261F3M3-F1
#
_cell.length_a   1.000
_cell.length_b   1.000
_cell.length_c   1.000
_cell.angle_alpha   90.00
_cell.angle_beta   90.00
_cell.angle_gamma   90.00
#
_symmetry.space_group_name_H-M   'P 1'
#
loop_
_entity.id
_entity.type
_entity.pdbx_description
1 polymer ?
#
loop_
_entity_poly.entity_id
_entity_poly.type
_entity_poly.pdbx_seq_one_letter_code
_entity_poly.pdbx_strand_id
1 'polypeptide(L)'
;MNFRVFLEDSERVLQWSGRTKQKQESEKQLPTIEQLVRKGRQPKPKKSKTLALKGSPLRRGVCTRVYTTTPKKPNSALRKVARVRLSSGVEVTAYIPGEGHNLQEHSIVLVRGGRVKDLPGVRYHIVRGALDTQGVKDRKQGRSLYGAKKAK
;
A
#
# COMPACT_ATOMS: atom_id res chain seq x y z
N MET A 1 -31.93 64.64 38.46
CA MET A 1 -33.13 65.46 38.23
C MET A 1 -33.94 64.87 37.09
N ASN A 2 -35.21 64.65 37.38
CA ASN A 2 -36.31 64.14 36.57
C ASN A 2 -36.37 64.64 35.11
N PHE A 3 -36.54 63.70 34.16
CA PHE A 3 -37.73 63.45 33.30
C PHE A 3 -37.80 64.28 32.01
N ARG A 4 -37.81 63.62 30.84
CA ARG A 4 -39.02 63.36 30.00
C ARG A 4 -38.62 62.66 28.69
N VAL A 5 -39.36 61.61 28.34
CA VAL A 5 -39.32 60.84 27.10
C VAL A 5 -39.88 61.67 25.94
N PHE A 6 -39.32 61.56 24.73
CA PHE A 6 -40.12 61.54 23.49
C PHE A 6 -39.41 60.74 22.38
N LEU A 7 -40.23 59.96 21.69
CA LEU A 7 -39.97 58.91 20.70
C LEU A 7 -39.75 59.51 19.29
N GLU A 8 -39.16 58.67 18.42
CA GLU A 8 -39.15 58.72 16.94
C GLU A 8 -38.29 59.81 16.26
N ASP A 9 -37.17 59.40 15.67
CA ASP A 9 -37.15 59.12 14.23
C ASP A 9 -35.76 58.68 13.74
N SER A 10 -35.77 57.82 12.72
CA SER A 10 -34.66 57.45 11.82
C SER A 10 -33.68 56.35 12.29
N GLU A 11 -34.15 55.10 12.24
CA GLU A 11 -33.27 53.94 12.11
C GLU A 11 -32.51 54.00 10.76
N ARG A 12 -31.25 54.46 10.79
CA ARG A 12 -30.29 54.18 9.71
C ARG A 12 -29.88 52.71 9.77
N VAL A 13 -30.60 51.88 9.02
CA VAL A 13 -30.18 50.51 8.71
C VAL A 13 -28.90 50.59 7.86
N LEU A 14 -27.75 50.35 8.49
CA LEU A 14 -26.49 50.10 7.79
C LEU A 14 -26.61 48.78 7.01
N GLN A 15 -26.91 48.87 5.71
CA GLN A 15 -26.87 47.73 4.81
C GLN A 15 -25.41 47.28 4.61
N TRP A 16 -25.02 46.21 5.30
CA TRP A 16 -23.78 45.49 5.03
C TRP A 16 -23.99 44.64 3.76
N SER A 17 -23.51 45.11 2.61
CA SER A 17 -23.51 44.36 1.35
C SER A 17 -22.39 43.31 1.34
N GLY A 18 -22.40 42.40 2.31
CA GLY A 18 -21.59 41.20 2.30
C GLY A 18 -22.09 40.28 1.19
N ARG A 19 -21.52 40.40 -0.02
CA ARG A 19 -21.73 39.46 -1.13
C ARG A 19 -21.21 38.09 -0.68
N THR A 20 -22.08 37.30 -0.08
CA THR A 20 -21.83 35.89 0.24
C THR A 20 -21.55 35.18 -1.07
N LYS A 21 -20.29 34.75 -1.28
CA LYS A 21 -19.93 33.86 -2.39
C LYS A 21 -20.68 32.55 -2.16
N GLN A 22 -21.87 32.42 -2.74
CA GLN A 22 -22.56 31.14 -2.88
C GLN A 22 -21.60 30.21 -3.64
N LYS A 23 -21.06 29.24 -2.91
CA LYS A 23 -20.22 28.19 -3.46
C LYS A 23 -21.18 27.29 -4.26
N GLN A 24 -21.24 27.50 -5.58
CA GLN A 24 -22.01 26.63 -6.47
C GLN A 24 -21.50 25.20 -6.32
N GLU A 25 -22.26 24.33 -5.68
CA GLU A 25 -22.07 22.90 -5.77
C GLU A 25 -22.41 22.50 -7.20
N SER A 26 -21.40 22.09 -7.97
CA SER A 26 -21.59 21.59 -9.32
C SER A 26 -22.48 20.34 -9.27
N GLU A 27 -23.74 20.46 -9.69
CA GLU A 27 -24.61 19.31 -9.90
C GLU A 27 -23.93 18.35 -10.88
N LYS A 28 -23.73 17.12 -10.41
CA LYS A 28 -23.08 16.07 -11.18
C LYS A 28 -24.09 15.53 -12.20
N GLN A 29 -24.14 16.11 -13.41
CA GLN A 29 -25.04 15.63 -14.46
C GLN A 29 -24.86 14.12 -14.71
N LEU A 30 -25.97 13.38 -14.63
CA LEU A 30 -26.02 11.96 -14.98
C LEU A 30 -26.11 11.82 -16.50
N PRO A 31 -25.41 10.83 -17.09
CA PRO A 31 -25.48 10.62 -18.53
C PRO A 31 -26.90 10.22 -18.94
N THR A 32 -27.35 10.75 -20.08
CA THR A 32 -28.66 10.41 -20.64
C THR A 32 -28.66 8.97 -21.16
N ILE A 33 -29.85 8.39 -21.30
CA ILE A 33 -29.98 7.00 -21.78
C ILE A 33 -29.39 6.86 -23.19
N GLU A 34 -29.63 7.83 -24.08
CA GLU A 34 -29.07 7.84 -25.43
C GLU A 34 -27.53 7.86 -25.46
N GLN A 35 -26.89 8.55 -24.50
CA GLN A 35 -25.45 8.53 -24.35
C GLN A 35 -24.94 7.13 -23.98
N LEU A 36 -25.67 6.41 -23.11
CA LEU A 36 -25.33 5.04 -22.73
C LEU A 36 -25.59 4.04 -23.85
N VAL A 37 -26.61 4.27 -24.69
CA VAL A 37 -26.88 3.48 -25.89
C VAL A 37 -25.75 3.66 -26.92
N ARG A 38 -25.27 4.90 -27.14
CA ARG A 38 -24.14 5.18 -28.04
C ARG A 38 -22.79 4.73 -27.48
N LYS A 39 -22.60 4.85 -26.16
CA LYS A 39 -21.35 4.51 -25.45
C LYS A 39 -21.71 3.76 -24.17
N GLY A 40 -21.67 2.42 -24.25
CA GLY A 40 -21.86 1.56 -23.10
C GLY A 40 -20.86 1.85 -21.97
N ARG A 41 -21.26 1.58 -20.73
CA ARG A 41 -20.40 1.77 -19.56
C ARG A 41 -19.21 0.84 -19.62
N GLN A 42 -18.00 1.39 -19.49
CA GLN A 42 -16.78 0.60 -19.45
C GLN A 42 -16.32 0.39 -18.00
N PRO A 43 -16.05 -0.85 -17.58
CA PRO A 43 -15.50 -1.10 -16.26
C PRO A 43 -14.07 -0.54 -16.18
N LYS A 44 -13.70 0.03 -15.04
CA LYS A 44 -12.34 0.53 -14.81
C LYS A 44 -11.37 -0.67 -14.74
N PRO A 45 -10.27 -0.69 -15.52
CA PRO A 45 -9.31 -1.79 -15.46
C PRO A 45 -8.59 -1.81 -14.12
N LYS A 46 -8.49 -3.00 -13.51
CA LYS A 46 -7.77 -3.22 -12.24
C LYS A 46 -6.37 -3.77 -12.53
N LYS A 47 -5.33 -3.16 -11.94
CA LYS A 47 -3.96 -3.65 -12.04
C LYS A 47 -3.63 -4.53 -10.83
N SER A 48 -3.05 -5.71 -11.07
CA SER A 48 -2.53 -6.54 -9.99
C SER A 48 -1.36 -5.85 -9.29
N LYS A 49 -1.26 -5.99 -7.97
CA LYS A 49 -0.12 -5.48 -7.19
C LYS A 49 1.13 -6.36 -7.38
N THR A 50 0.96 -7.59 -7.86
CA THR A 50 1.98 -8.65 -7.95
C THR A 50 2.15 -9.17 -9.38
N LEU A 51 2.42 -8.27 -10.34
CA LEU A 51 2.54 -8.63 -11.77
C LEU A 51 3.60 -9.71 -12.06
N ALA A 52 4.70 -9.75 -11.31
CA ALA A 52 5.83 -10.63 -11.61
C ALA A 52 5.54 -12.12 -11.39
N LEU A 53 4.50 -12.45 -10.60
CA LEU A 53 4.07 -13.83 -10.38
C LEU A 53 3.24 -14.40 -11.54
N LYS A 54 2.80 -13.56 -12.50
CA LYS A 54 2.00 -13.94 -13.68
C LYS A 54 0.79 -14.84 -13.30
N GLY A 55 0.03 -14.46 -12.27
CA GLY A 55 -1.15 -15.19 -11.80
C GLY A 55 -0.87 -16.38 -10.87
N SER A 56 0.39 -16.80 -10.72
CA SER A 56 0.77 -17.88 -9.78
C SER A 56 0.71 -17.39 -8.32
N PRO A 57 0.28 -18.21 -7.35
CA PRO A 57 0.36 -17.84 -5.93
C PRO A 57 1.80 -17.73 -5.43
N LEU A 58 2.66 -18.64 -5.90
CA LEU A 58 4.07 -18.76 -5.53
C LEU A 58 4.92 -18.95 -6.78
N ARG A 59 6.16 -18.45 -6.77
CA ARG A 59 7.09 -18.67 -7.89
C ARG A 59 8.50 -18.92 -7.37
N ARG A 60 9.15 -19.94 -7.92
CA ARG A 60 10.58 -20.20 -7.68
C ARG A 60 11.43 -19.14 -8.36
N GLY A 61 12.52 -18.75 -7.71
CA GLY A 61 13.57 -17.90 -8.27
C GLY A 61 14.92 -18.14 -7.63
N VAL A 62 15.95 -17.53 -8.20
CA VAL A 62 17.35 -17.61 -7.76
C VAL A 62 17.76 -16.24 -7.24
N CYS A 63 18.41 -16.18 -6.07
CA CYS A 63 18.94 -14.94 -5.52
C CYS A 63 20.14 -14.45 -6.35
N THR A 64 20.06 -13.22 -6.85
CA THR A 64 21.18 -12.55 -7.52
C THR A 64 22.10 -11.88 -6.51
N ARG A 65 21.51 -11.15 -5.55
CA ARG A 65 22.25 -10.50 -4.46
C ARG A 65 21.42 -10.44 -3.20
N VAL A 66 22.06 -10.56 -2.05
CA VAL A 66 21.45 -10.45 -0.72
C VAL A 66 22.06 -9.26 0.00
N TYR A 67 21.22 -8.32 0.45
CA TYR A 67 21.69 -7.05 1.00
C TYR A 67 20.65 -6.44 1.95
N THR A 68 21.06 -5.42 2.70
CA THR A 68 20.18 -4.71 3.62
C THR A 68 19.80 -3.34 3.06
N THR A 69 18.56 -2.92 3.31
CA THR A 69 18.04 -1.61 2.89
C THR A 69 17.43 -0.87 4.08
N THR A 70 17.61 0.45 4.11
CA THR A 70 16.95 1.33 5.07
C THR A 70 15.50 1.64 4.64
N PRO A 71 14.54 1.70 5.59
CA PRO A 71 13.15 2.02 5.31
C PRO A 71 12.93 3.51 5.01
N LYS A 72 11.74 3.83 4.49
CA LYS A 72 11.26 5.22 4.40
C LYS A 72 11.00 5.77 5.80
N LYS A 73 11.33 7.06 6.03
CA LYS A 73 10.87 7.86 7.18
C LYS A 73 9.35 7.68 7.37
N PRO A 74 8.81 7.43 8.58
CA PRO A 74 9.34 7.70 9.93
C PRO A 74 10.16 6.58 10.58
N ASN A 75 10.25 5.42 9.94
CA ASN A 75 10.86 4.25 10.54
C ASN A 75 12.38 4.24 10.34
N SER A 76 13.10 3.60 11.27
CA SER A 76 14.54 3.33 11.17
C SER A 76 14.81 1.86 11.52
N ALA A 77 15.50 1.15 10.63
CA ALA A 77 15.93 -0.25 10.80
C ALA A 77 16.79 -0.69 9.62
N LEU A 78 17.52 -1.80 9.78
CA LEU A 78 18.11 -2.52 8.65
C LEU A 78 17.17 -3.65 8.23
N ARG A 79 16.54 -3.50 7.06
CA ARG A 79 15.66 -4.54 6.51
C ARG A 79 16.46 -5.46 5.60
N LYS A 80 16.35 -6.77 5.81
CA LYS A 80 17.03 -7.80 5.00
C LYS A 80 16.24 -8.09 3.74
N VAL A 81 16.88 -7.99 2.58
CA VAL A 81 16.21 -8.08 1.27
C VAL A 81 17.09 -8.84 0.28
N ALA A 82 16.48 -9.51 -0.70
CA ALA A 82 17.19 -10.16 -1.79
C ALA A 82 16.67 -9.66 -3.15
N ARG A 83 17.59 -9.49 -4.11
CA ARG A 83 17.23 -9.47 -5.53
C ARG A 83 17.08 -10.92 -5.98
N VAL A 84 15.96 -11.25 -6.59
CA VAL A 84 15.62 -12.60 -7.02
C VAL A 84 15.23 -12.56 -8.48
N ARG A 85 15.89 -13.36 -9.31
CA ARG A 85 15.48 -13.64 -10.68
C ARG A 85 14.47 -14.78 -10.66
N LEU A 86 13.21 -14.48 -10.95
CA LEU A 86 12.15 -15.48 -10.99
C LEU A 86 12.33 -16.39 -12.21
N SER A 87 11.78 -17.61 -12.12
CA SER A 87 11.62 -18.50 -13.27
C SER A 87 10.84 -17.90 -14.43
N SER A 88 10.06 -16.83 -14.20
CA SER A 88 9.36 -16.07 -15.25
C SER A 88 10.27 -15.12 -16.04
N GLY A 89 11.56 -15.04 -15.70
CA GLY A 89 12.56 -14.14 -16.28
C GLY A 89 12.61 -12.75 -15.64
N VAL A 90 11.61 -12.40 -14.82
CA VAL A 90 11.50 -11.08 -14.19
C VAL A 90 12.35 -11.04 -12.92
N GLU A 91 13.17 -10.00 -12.79
CA GLU A 91 13.87 -9.72 -11.56
C GLU A 91 13.02 -8.91 -10.59
N VAL A 92 12.94 -9.38 -9.35
CA VAL A 92 12.17 -8.74 -8.30
C VAL A 92 13.00 -8.56 -7.04
N THR A 93 12.64 -7.56 -6.25
CA THR A 93 13.18 -7.38 -4.91
C THR A 93 12.21 -8.01 -3.90
N ALA A 94 12.67 -8.98 -3.12
CA ALA A 94 11.88 -9.74 -2.17
C ALA A 94 12.40 -9.59 -0.73
N TYR A 95 11.49 -9.37 0.21
CA TYR A 95 11.80 -9.24 1.63
C TYR A 95 12.04 -10.61 2.28
N ILE A 96 13.03 -10.67 3.16
CA ILE A 96 13.32 -11.87 3.96
C ILE A 96 12.68 -11.69 5.35
N PRO A 97 11.59 -12.42 5.65
CA PRO A 97 10.90 -12.24 6.91
C PRO A 97 11.63 -12.96 8.06
N GLY A 98 11.54 -12.37 9.25
CA GLY A 98 12.05 -12.93 10.50
C GLY A 98 13.48 -12.51 10.87
N GLU A 99 13.99 -13.17 11.90
CA GLU A 99 15.33 -12.97 12.45
C GLU A 99 16.31 -13.96 11.79
N GLY A 100 17.50 -13.47 11.45
CA GLY A 100 18.51 -14.25 10.73
C GLY A 100 18.07 -14.74 9.34
N HIS A 101 19.05 -15.13 8.53
CA HIS A 101 18.84 -15.83 7.26
C HIS A 101 20.13 -16.52 6.84
N ASN A 102 19.99 -17.57 6.01
CA ASN A 102 21.10 -18.37 5.48
C ASN A 102 21.31 -18.12 3.97
N LEU A 103 20.67 -17.09 3.39
CA LEU A 103 20.67 -16.91 1.94
C LEU A 103 21.97 -16.26 1.48
N GLN A 104 22.51 -16.82 0.42
CA GLN A 104 23.69 -16.33 -0.28
C GLN A 104 23.31 -16.03 -1.74
N GLU A 105 24.29 -15.61 -2.52
CA GLU A 105 24.14 -15.54 -3.97
C GLU A 105 23.85 -16.95 -4.51
N HIS A 106 23.04 -17.03 -5.57
CA HIS A 106 22.61 -18.27 -6.22
C HIS A 106 21.72 -19.21 -5.39
N SER A 107 21.39 -18.87 -4.14
CA SER A 107 20.40 -19.66 -3.38
C SER A 107 19.04 -19.67 -4.07
N ILE A 108 18.39 -20.83 -4.11
CA ILE A 108 17.09 -21.02 -4.71
C ILE A 108 16.02 -20.76 -3.65
N VAL A 109 15.09 -19.86 -3.96
CA VAL A 109 14.07 -19.41 -3.03
C VAL A 109 12.67 -19.49 -3.63
N LEU A 110 11.68 -19.68 -2.76
CA LEU A 110 10.28 -19.60 -3.11
C LEU A 110 9.74 -18.21 -2.74
N VAL A 111 9.17 -17.51 -3.72
CA VAL A 111 8.68 -16.14 -3.57
C VAL A 111 7.15 -16.13 -3.56
N ARG A 112 6.58 -15.37 -2.63
CA ARG A 112 5.14 -15.09 -2.51
C ARG A 112 4.84 -13.60 -2.66
N GLY A 113 3.59 -13.29 -2.98
CA GLY A 113 3.10 -11.91 -2.99
C GLY A 113 3.06 -11.29 -1.59
N GLY A 114 3.38 -10.00 -1.49
CA GLY A 114 3.17 -9.21 -0.27
C GLY A 114 4.04 -7.97 -0.26
N ARG A 115 3.43 -6.80 -0.06
CA ARG A 115 4.15 -5.53 -0.04
C ARG A 115 4.63 -5.22 1.38
N VAL A 116 5.91 -4.89 1.51
CA VAL A 116 6.43 -4.27 2.72
C VAL A 116 6.08 -2.79 2.67
N LYS A 117 5.32 -2.31 3.66
CA LYS A 117 4.85 -0.91 3.70
C LYS A 117 6.01 0.09 3.79
N ASP A 118 7.03 -0.27 4.56
CA ASP A 118 8.16 0.59 4.90
C ASP A 118 9.16 0.77 3.74
N LEU A 119 9.28 -0.25 2.88
CA LEU A 119 10.26 -0.27 1.79
C LEU A 119 9.59 0.02 0.45
N PRO A 120 9.94 1.13 -0.23
CA PRO A 120 9.47 1.35 -1.59
C PRO A 120 10.06 0.29 -2.53
N GLY A 121 9.25 -0.18 -3.48
CA GLY A 121 9.68 -1.17 -4.49
C GLY A 121 9.70 -2.63 -4.03
N VAL A 122 9.62 -2.92 -2.73
CA VAL A 122 9.61 -4.31 -2.21
C VAL A 122 8.17 -4.83 -2.12
N ARG A 123 7.76 -5.61 -3.13
CA ARG A 123 6.38 -6.09 -3.32
C ARG A 123 6.20 -7.60 -3.13
N TYR A 124 7.27 -8.29 -2.77
CA TYR A 124 7.29 -9.73 -2.61
C TYR A 124 7.98 -10.13 -1.30
N HIS A 125 7.62 -11.30 -0.79
CA HIS A 125 8.26 -11.94 0.36
C HIS A 125 8.84 -13.28 -0.05
N ILE A 126 9.94 -13.64 0.57
CA ILE A 126 10.45 -15.01 0.53
C ILE A 126 9.70 -15.85 1.55
N VAL A 127 9.29 -17.06 1.16
CA VAL A 127 8.72 -18.07 2.05
C VAL A 127 9.86 -18.71 2.84
N ARG A 128 9.70 -18.87 4.16
CA ARG A 128 10.69 -19.52 5.03
C ARG A 128 10.40 -21.01 5.17
N GLY A 129 11.45 -21.82 5.28
CA GLY A 129 11.33 -23.27 5.39
C GLY A 129 11.04 -23.95 4.06
N ALA A 130 11.36 -23.31 2.94
CA ALA A 130 11.09 -23.81 1.59
C ALA A 130 12.34 -23.66 0.70
N LEU A 131 12.72 -24.73 0.00
CA LEU A 131 13.97 -24.79 -0.77
C LEU A 131 15.17 -24.47 0.14
N ASP A 132 16.07 -23.58 -0.27
CA ASP A 132 17.29 -23.26 0.50
C ASP A 132 17.01 -22.32 1.67
N THR A 133 15.79 -21.81 1.82
CA THR A 133 15.43 -20.91 2.91
C THR A 133 15.17 -21.70 4.19
N GLN A 134 16.11 -21.65 5.12
CA GLN A 134 15.89 -22.25 6.44
C GLN A 134 14.83 -21.49 7.25
N GLY A 135 14.10 -22.22 8.10
CA GLY A 135 13.18 -21.63 9.07
C GLY A 135 13.89 -20.69 10.04
N VAL A 136 13.12 -19.88 10.78
CA VAL A 136 13.68 -19.05 11.86
C VAL A 136 13.93 -19.93 13.09
N LYS A 137 15.15 -19.89 13.64
CA LYS A 137 15.53 -20.64 14.85
C LYS A 137 14.75 -20.13 16.06
N ASP A 138 14.45 -21.03 17.00
CA ASP A 138 13.83 -20.74 18.32
C ASP A 138 12.50 -19.97 18.29
N ARG A 139 11.81 -19.96 17.14
CA ARG A 139 10.51 -19.30 17.00
C ARG A 139 9.44 -20.15 17.69
N LYS A 140 8.93 -19.68 18.83
CA LYS A 140 7.84 -20.37 19.59
C LYS A 140 6.44 -20.00 19.10
N GLN A 141 6.22 -18.76 18.64
CA GLN A 141 4.92 -18.25 18.18
C GLN A 141 4.91 -17.95 16.67
N GLY A 142 3.75 -18.11 16.02
CA GLY A 142 3.59 -17.87 14.58
C GLY A 142 4.47 -18.77 13.71
N ARG A 143 4.76 -19.99 14.18
CA ARG A 143 5.77 -20.91 13.64
C ARG A 143 5.57 -21.24 12.16
N SER A 144 4.32 -21.45 11.76
CA SER A 144 3.93 -21.78 10.39
C SER A 144 4.34 -20.72 9.37
N LEU A 145 4.34 -19.44 9.76
CA LEU A 145 4.73 -18.33 8.88
C LEU A 145 6.24 -18.29 8.60
N TYR A 146 7.04 -18.76 9.56
CA TYR A 146 8.50 -18.69 9.53
C TYR A 146 9.17 -20.05 9.33
N GLY A 147 8.41 -21.10 9.00
CA GLY A 147 8.94 -22.43 8.71
C GLY A 147 9.58 -23.14 9.91
N ALA A 148 9.17 -22.80 11.13
CA ALA A 148 9.68 -23.45 12.35
C ALA A 148 8.83 -24.66 12.73
N LYS A 149 9.46 -25.80 13.02
CA LYS A 149 8.76 -27.02 13.49
C LYS A 149 8.36 -26.88 14.96
N LYS A 150 7.36 -27.66 15.39
CA LYS A 150 6.99 -27.77 16.82
C LYS A 150 8.14 -28.46 17.56
N ALA A 151 8.68 -27.81 18.60
CA ALA A 151 9.62 -28.44 19.52
C ALA A 151 8.97 -29.69 20.14
N LYS A 152 9.76 -30.75 20.26
CA LYS A 152 9.32 -32.02 20.84
C LYS A 152 9.15 -31.87 22.35
#